data_AF-A0A8T5HHU5-F1
#
_entry.id   AF-A0A8T5HHU5-F1
#
_cell.length_a   1.000
_cell.length_b   1.000
_cell.length_c   1.000
_cell.angle_alpha   90.00
_cell.angle_beta   90.00
_cell.angle_gamma   90.00
#
_symmetry.space_group_name_H-M   'P 1'
#
loop_
_entity.id
_entity.type
_entity.pdbx_description
1 polymer ?
#
loop_
_entity_poly.entity_id
_entity_poly.type
_entity_poly.pdbx_seq_one_letter_code
_entity_poly.pdbx_strand_id
1 'polypeptide(L)'
;MVFGWGKKKKVEYDEPVENFTSSSQTITLDEIPKIMEDMVVLRKGTLAAEIKSCRNRIDPQREVLLKIANELSEDELDPDKLDPHFQIMVNRGKKEVISAIKKEFANSFPEINSPDDVIRFKKVATAGINKVGDMLGKHSRVIHTFAEKYSKKLTNDLKDLTDNLKQVDELIDNFAATENSVQTINQLLSSREKTLEKISKQNLRIDELKFMINEKNEKILKLKNEINEIQNSSRYKSHVDIKSQLSNYDSEEIKIRHNIDDEFTKISRPLGKFVHISSHDKELKDLTAKLASTPYDVLDIDNISGIKNILDSIVTGIDSGSVSVKDTSKSKDSVAEIKNLIPSLITTKEKFETKKLELHKKLEDFDSKSLQTAENNLKRDESDILDASSKLKVFEDETLDLTHSLPTILHQIETNLKDVTSTSYTISTDSQ
;
A
#
# COMPACT_ATOMS: atom_id res chain seq x y z
N MET A 1 48.59 -52.26 -21.45
CA MET A 1 48.83 -51.05 -22.25
C MET A 1 49.60 -50.07 -21.38
N VAL A 2 50.81 -49.75 -21.80
CA VAL A 2 51.71 -48.78 -21.15
C VAL A 2 51.35 -47.41 -21.70
N PHE A 3 51.00 -46.45 -20.85
CA PHE A 3 50.82 -45.05 -21.25
C PHE A 3 51.71 -44.16 -20.39
N GLY A 4 52.53 -43.39 -21.11
CA GLY A 4 53.74 -42.75 -20.61
C GLY A 4 53.48 -41.46 -19.84
N TRP A 5 54.39 -41.20 -18.90
CA TRP A 5 54.55 -39.94 -18.21
C TRP A 5 55.09 -38.85 -19.15
N GLY A 6 54.24 -37.88 -19.47
CA GLY A 6 54.65 -36.60 -20.08
C GLY A 6 55.07 -35.60 -19.01
N LYS A 7 56.28 -35.03 -19.19
CA LYS A 7 56.91 -34.05 -18.30
C LYS A 7 56.07 -32.78 -18.14
N LYS A 8 55.75 -32.38 -16.90
CA LYS A 8 55.19 -31.06 -16.58
C LYS A 8 56.30 -30.00 -16.66
N LYS A 9 56.10 -28.98 -17.51
CA LYS A 9 56.88 -27.73 -17.46
C LYS A 9 56.63 -27.05 -16.11
N LYS A 10 57.68 -26.62 -15.43
CA LYS A 10 57.59 -25.70 -14.29
C LYS A 10 57.15 -24.34 -14.85
N VAL A 11 56.00 -23.85 -14.39
CA VAL A 11 55.61 -22.47 -14.55
C VAL A 11 56.37 -21.71 -13.47
N GLU A 12 57.21 -20.79 -13.90
CA GLU A 12 57.85 -19.78 -13.06
C GLU A 12 56.72 -18.88 -12.55
N TYR A 13 56.48 -18.90 -11.24
CA TYR A 13 55.58 -17.95 -10.61
C TYR A 13 56.35 -16.64 -10.51
N ASP A 14 55.97 -15.65 -11.31
CA ASP A 14 56.33 -14.26 -11.05
C ASP A 14 55.93 -13.94 -9.60
N GLU A 15 56.86 -13.31 -8.89
CA GLU A 15 56.71 -12.86 -7.51
C GLU A 15 55.38 -12.10 -7.34
N PRO A 16 54.67 -12.28 -6.21
CA PRO A 16 53.43 -11.57 -5.99
C PRO A 16 53.75 -10.08 -5.89
N VAL A 17 53.33 -9.34 -6.92
CA VAL A 17 53.25 -7.88 -6.91
C VAL A 17 52.59 -7.46 -5.60
N GLU A 18 53.29 -6.59 -4.86
CA GLU A 18 52.88 -6.07 -3.56
C GLU A 18 51.38 -5.82 -3.48
N ASN A 19 50.73 -6.45 -2.50
CA ASN A 19 49.40 -6.08 -2.08
C ASN A 19 49.42 -4.58 -1.70
N PHE A 20 48.91 -3.72 -2.58
CA PHE A 20 48.45 -2.40 -2.19
C PHE A 20 47.28 -2.62 -1.23
N THR A 21 47.56 -2.63 0.07
CA THR A 21 46.53 -2.43 1.10
C THR A 21 45.95 -1.04 0.88
N SER A 22 44.87 -0.95 0.10
CA SER A 22 43.99 0.21 0.09
C SER A 22 43.31 0.27 1.46
N SER A 23 43.95 0.93 2.43
CA SER A 23 43.32 1.26 3.71
C SER A 23 42.12 2.14 3.41
N SER A 24 40.90 1.62 3.57
CA SER A 24 39.69 2.42 3.49
C SER A 24 39.72 3.49 4.58
N GLN A 25 39.50 4.75 4.22
CA GLN A 25 39.40 5.82 5.20
C GLN A 25 38.01 5.77 5.87
N THR A 26 37.98 5.62 7.18
CA THR A 26 36.73 5.73 7.93
C THR A 26 36.35 7.20 8.07
N ILE A 27 35.10 7.54 7.71
CA ILE A 27 34.55 8.90 7.80
C ILE A 27 33.17 8.89 8.45
N THR A 28 32.72 10.03 8.96
CA THR A 28 31.33 10.24 9.40
C THR A 28 30.48 10.85 8.29
N LEU A 29 29.17 10.81 8.44
CA LEU A 29 28.24 11.40 7.45
C LEU A 29 28.39 12.92 7.33
N ASP A 30 28.73 13.60 8.43
CA ASP A 30 28.91 15.06 8.47
C ASP A 30 30.17 15.53 7.74
N GLU A 31 31.13 14.64 7.53
CA GLU A 31 32.36 14.94 6.79
C GLU A 31 32.15 14.91 5.26
N ILE A 32 31.12 14.19 4.79
CA ILE A 32 30.87 13.97 3.36
C ILE A 32 30.63 15.29 2.58
N PRO A 33 29.79 16.23 3.05
CA PRO A 33 29.61 17.53 2.39
C PRO A 33 30.92 18.26 2.13
N LYS A 34 31.82 18.26 3.13
CA LYS A 34 33.12 18.93 3.02
C LYS A 34 34.04 18.22 2.02
N ILE A 35 34.10 16.89 2.05
CA ILE A 35 34.88 16.10 1.08
C ILE A 35 34.42 16.41 -0.35
N MET A 36 33.11 16.49 -0.59
CA MET A 36 32.57 16.82 -1.90
C MET A 36 32.89 18.25 -2.32
N GLU A 37 32.77 19.22 -1.42
CA GLU A 37 33.11 20.62 -1.69
C GLU A 37 34.59 20.77 -2.06
N ASP A 38 35.49 20.20 -1.25
CA ASP A 38 36.93 20.20 -1.49
C ASP A 38 37.26 19.56 -2.86
N MET A 39 36.57 18.47 -3.20
CA MET A 39 36.76 17.79 -4.49
C MET A 39 36.31 18.65 -5.68
N VAL A 40 35.17 19.33 -5.57
CA VAL A 40 34.69 20.25 -6.62
C VAL A 40 35.66 21.42 -6.79
N VAL A 41 36.16 21.99 -5.70
CA VAL A 41 37.16 23.07 -5.74
C VAL A 41 38.44 22.60 -6.43
N LEU A 42 38.95 21.43 -6.05
CA LEU A 42 40.13 20.83 -6.67
C LEU A 42 39.92 20.64 -8.18
N ARG A 43 38.80 20.02 -8.59
CA ARG A 43 38.50 19.75 -9.99
C ARG A 43 38.28 21.02 -10.82
N LYS A 44 37.69 22.08 -10.25
CA LYS A 44 37.61 23.40 -10.90
C LYS A 44 38.99 23.98 -11.17
N GLY A 45 39.90 23.89 -10.20
CA GLY A 45 41.29 24.33 -10.35
C GLY A 45 42.04 23.54 -11.42
N THR A 46 41.92 22.21 -11.42
CA THR A 46 42.50 21.32 -12.43
C THR A 46 41.98 21.63 -13.82
N LEU A 47 40.66 21.76 -13.98
CA LEU A 47 40.02 22.09 -15.26
C LEU A 47 40.56 23.40 -15.85
N ALA A 48 40.64 24.46 -15.03
CA ALA A 48 41.17 25.74 -15.47
C ALA A 48 42.65 25.63 -15.90
N ALA A 49 43.48 24.90 -15.16
CA ALA A 49 44.88 24.71 -15.47
C ALA A 49 45.10 23.90 -16.77
N GLU A 50 44.38 22.80 -16.94
CA GLU A 50 44.48 21.92 -18.12
C GLU A 50 43.98 22.62 -19.39
N ILE A 51 42.86 23.34 -19.29
CA ILE A 51 42.34 24.12 -20.43
C ILE A 51 43.23 25.33 -20.73
N LYS A 52 43.85 25.95 -19.72
CA LYS A 52 44.89 26.98 -19.93
C LYS A 52 46.07 26.43 -20.72
N SER A 53 46.51 25.22 -20.42
CA SER A 53 47.55 24.51 -21.19
C SER A 53 47.11 24.27 -22.64
N CYS A 54 45.88 23.78 -22.85
CA CYS A 54 45.31 23.59 -24.19
C CYS A 54 45.23 24.91 -24.96
N ARG A 55 44.72 25.97 -24.34
CA ARG A 55 44.66 27.33 -24.91
C ARG A 55 46.04 27.81 -25.32
N ASN A 56 47.06 27.63 -24.49
CA ASN A 56 48.44 28.04 -24.81
C ASN A 56 49.05 27.22 -25.96
N ARG A 57 48.59 26.00 -26.20
CA ARG A 57 48.97 25.21 -27.39
C ARG A 57 48.24 25.67 -28.66
N ILE A 58 46.98 26.08 -28.54
CA ILE A 58 46.12 26.51 -29.66
C ILE A 58 46.44 27.97 -30.08
N ASP A 59 46.74 28.86 -29.15
CA ASP A 59 46.94 30.30 -29.42
C ASP A 59 48.01 30.58 -30.49
N PRO A 60 49.19 29.92 -30.50
CA PRO A 60 50.18 30.10 -31.57
C PRO A 60 49.73 29.59 -32.94
N GLN A 61 48.85 28.58 -33.00
CA GLN A 61 48.34 28.03 -34.28
C GLN A 61 47.46 29.07 -34.99
N ARG A 62 46.79 29.95 -34.25
CA ARG A 62 46.09 31.11 -34.80
C ARG A 62 47.01 32.00 -35.64
N GLU A 63 48.20 32.30 -35.13
CA GLU A 63 49.19 33.13 -35.80
C GLU A 63 49.70 32.45 -37.09
N VAL A 64 49.80 31.12 -37.10
CA VAL A 64 50.12 30.36 -38.31
C VAL A 64 49.04 30.56 -39.38
N LEU A 65 47.75 30.49 -39.01
CA LEU A 65 46.65 30.75 -39.94
C LEU A 65 46.67 32.19 -40.47
N LEU A 66 46.92 33.18 -39.60
CA LEU A 66 47.07 34.58 -40.01
C LEU A 66 48.22 34.77 -41.00
N LYS A 67 49.37 34.11 -40.75
CA LYS A 67 50.52 34.14 -41.65
C LYS A 67 50.17 33.55 -43.01
N ILE A 68 49.47 32.41 -43.05
CA ILE A 68 49.01 31.80 -44.30
C ILE A 68 48.05 32.75 -45.05
N ALA A 69 47.15 33.45 -44.34
CA ALA A 69 46.25 34.40 -44.97
C ALA A 69 46.99 35.61 -45.58
N ASN A 70 48.10 36.05 -44.96
CA ASN A 70 48.95 37.10 -45.52
C ASN A 70 49.76 36.60 -46.73
N GLU A 71 50.42 35.44 -46.63
CA GLU A 71 51.14 34.82 -47.74
C GLU A 71 50.20 34.57 -48.93
N LEU A 72 49.00 34.04 -48.66
CA LEU A 72 47.98 33.85 -49.69
C LEU A 72 47.62 35.20 -50.31
N SER A 73 47.47 36.28 -49.54
CA SER A 73 47.12 37.61 -50.09
C SER A 73 48.12 38.13 -51.10
N GLU A 74 49.42 37.88 -50.88
CA GLU A 74 50.53 38.31 -51.73
C GLU A 74 50.77 37.41 -52.96
N ASP A 75 50.25 36.17 -52.97
CA ASP A 75 50.40 35.24 -54.09
C ASP A 75 49.46 35.64 -55.26
N GLU A 76 49.97 36.42 -56.22
CA GLU A 76 49.20 36.91 -57.36
C GLU A 76 48.90 35.81 -58.39
N LEU A 77 47.71 35.86 -58.98
CA LEU A 77 47.34 34.96 -60.06
C LEU A 77 48.04 35.38 -61.35
N ASP A 78 48.68 34.43 -62.03
CA ASP A 78 49.19 34.63 -63.38
C ASP A 78 48.00 34.92 -64.33
N PRO A 79 47.87 36.17 -64.85
CA PRO A 79 46.71 36.58 -65.62
C PRO A 79 46.62 35.90 -66.99
N ASP A 80 47.72 35.36 -67.49
CA ASP A 80 47.79 34.77 -68.84
C ASP A 80 47.36 33.29 -68.87
N LYS A 81 47.09 32.68 -67.71
CA LYS A 81 46.78 31.25 -67.57
C LYS A 81 45.30 30.92 -67.37
N LEU A 82 44.41 31.93 -67.28
CA LEU A 82 43.03 31.74 -66.80
C LEU A 82 41.98 32.56 -67.55
N ASP A 83 40.78 31.98 -67.64
CA ASP A 83 39.60 32.68 -68.14
C ASP A 83 39.20 33.85 -67.20
N PRO A 84 38.80 35.03 -67.73
CA PRO A 84 38.44 36.20 -66.92
C PRO A 84 37.32 35.97 -65.89
N HIS A 85 36.30 35.17 -66.23
CA HIS A 85 35.20 34.87 -65.31
C HIS A 85 35.67 33.98 -64.16
N PHE A 86 36.53 33.02 -64.47
CA PHE A 86 37.14 32.16 -63.47
C PHE A 86 38.05 32.97 -62.54
N GLN A 87 38.87 33.88 -63.08
CA GLN A 87 39.74 34.76 -62.30
C GLN A 87 38.96 35.63 -61.28
N ILE A 88 37.79 36.16 -61.67
CA ILE A 88 36.91 36.93 -60.75
C ILE A 88 36.44 36.05 -59.59
N MET A 89 35.99 34.83 -59.88
CA MET A 89 35.53 33.88 -58.86
C MET A 89 36.68 33.51 -57.89
N VAL A 90 37.90 33.36 -58.41
CA VAL A 90 39.09 33.04 -57.62
C VAL A 90 39.46 34.17 -56.68
N ASN A 91 39.57 35.38 -57.21
CA ASN A 91 39.89 36.56 -56.41
C ASN A 91 38.84 36.80 -55.33
N ARG A 92 37.56 36.55 -55.63
CA ARG A 92 36.48 36.63 -54.63
C ARG A 92 36.62 35.56 -53.54
N GLY A 93 36.78 34.29 -53.90
CA GLY A 93 36.92 33.20 -52.93
C GLY A 93 38.15 33.37 -52.04
N LYS A 94 39.29 33.72 -52.64
CA LYS A 94 40.53 34.08 -51.96
C LYS A 94 40.30 35.21 -50.94
N LYS A 95 39.66 36.31 -51.35
CA LYS A 95 39.36 37.45 -50.47
C LYS A 95 38.42 37.09 -49.33
N GLU A 96 37.39 36.29 -49.58
CA GLU A 96 36.43 35.86 -48.55
C GLU A 96 37.11 34.96 -47.49
N VAL A 97 37.94 34.00 -47.91
CA VAL A 97 38.72 33.14 -46.99
C VAL A 97 39.71 33.95 -46.15
N ILE A 98 40.49 34.84 -46.78
CA ILE A 98 41.44 35.71 -46.07
C ILE A 98 40.71 36.60 -45.06
N SER A 99 39.58 37.19 -45.46
CA SER A 99 38.80 38.05 -44.58
C SER A 99 38.22 37.29 -43.38
N ALA A 100 37.82 36.03 -43.56
CA ALA A 100 37.33 35.20 -42.47
C ALA A 100 38.44 34.88 -41.47
N ILE A 101 39.61 34.46 -41.97
CA ILE A 101 40.79 34.20 -41.12
C ILE A 101 41.18 35.45 -40.35
N LYS A 102 41.40 36.58 -41.03
CA LYS A 102 41.80 37.83 -40.38
C LYS A 102 40.77 38.30 -39.35
N LYS A 103 39.47 38.12 -39.62
CA LYS A 103 38.44 38.57 -38.69
C LYS A 103 38.37 37.72 -37.43
N GLU A 104 38.34 36.39 -37.57
CA GLU A 104 38.12 35.49 -36.43
C GLU A 104 39.40 35.24 -35.62
N PHE A 105 40.56 35.39 -36.26
CA PHE A 105 41.86 35.07 -35.68
C PHE A 105 42.78 36.28 -35.49
N ALA A 106 42.28 37.53 -35.64
CA ALA A 106 43.10 38.72 -35.36
C ALA A 106 43.42 38.91 -33.87
N ASN A 107 42.50 38.53 -32.98
CA ASN A 107 42.66 38.75 -31.55
C ASN A 107 43.12 37.47 -30.85
N SER A 108 43.88 37.65 -29.76
CA SER A 108 44.24 36.58 -28.85
C SER A 108 43.01 35.83 -28.33
N PHE A 109 43.12 34.52 -28.14
CA PHE A 109 42.05 33.79 -27.48
C PHE A 109 41.91 34.26 -26.02
N PRO A 110 40.69 34.23 -25.43
CA PRO A 110 40.50 34.60 -24.03
C PRO A 110 41.49 33.88 -23.10
N GLU A 111 41.98 34.60 -22.09
CA GLU A 111 42.80 34.00 -21.03
C GLU A 111 41.93 33.18 -20.08
N ILE A 112 42.47 32.09 -19.56
CA ILE A 112 41.78 31.23 -18.60
C ILE A 112 42.24 31.59 -17.19
N ASN A 113 41.44 32.42 -16.51
CA ASN A 113 41.67 32.82 -15.12
C ASN A 113 40.55 32.31 -14.19
N SER A 114 39.43 31.85 -14.76
CA SER A 114 38.26 31.33 -14.07
C SER A 114 37.56 30.22 -14.88
N PRO A 115 36.68 29.41 -14.25
CA PRO A 115 35.83 28.47 -14.97
C PRO A 115 34.94 29.13 -16.05
N ASP A 116 34.48 30.37 -15.84
CA ASP A 116 33.68 31.08 -16.85
C ASP A 116 34.50 31.44 -18.09
N ASP A 117 35.81 31.64 -17.94
CA ASP A 117 36.71 31.87 -19.07
C ASP A 117 36.83 30.63 -19.96
N VAL A 118 36.68 29.42 -19.40
CA VAL A 118 36.70 28.16 -20.16
C VAL A 118 35.59 28.17 -21.21
N ILE A 119 34.37 28.49 -20.80
CA ILE A 119 33.20 28.53 -21.69
C ILE A 119 33.39 29.61 -22.77
N ARG A 120 33.91 30.78 -22.38
CA ARG A 120 34.21 31.88 -23.31
C ARG A 120 35.26 31.48 -24.34
N PHE A 121 36.38 30.89 -23.91
CA PHE A 121 37.45 30.41 -24.76
C PHE A 121 36.94 29.38 -25.77
N LYS A 122 36.27 28.33 -25.29
CA LYS A 122 35.68 27.28 -26.14
C LYS A 122 34.77 27.88 -27.20
N LYS A 123 33.87 28.79 -26.80
CA LYS A 123 32.92 29.44 -27.71
C LYS A 123 33.63 30.23 -28.81
N VAL A 124 34.61 31.06 -28.45
CA VAL A 124 35.36 31.89 -29.42
C VAL A 124 36.18 31.02 -30.37
N ALA A 125 36.92 30.05 -29.85
CA ALA A 125 37.76 29.16 -30.65
C ALA A 125 36.93 28.32 -31.64
N THR A 126 35.83 27.72 -31.16
CA THR A 126 34.92 26.92 -31.99
C THR A 126 34.29 27.76 -33.10
N ALA A 127 33.79 28.96 -32.77
CA ALA A 127 33.18 29.85 -33.76
C ALA A 127 34.18 30.27 -34.86
N GLY A 128 35.41 30.59 -34.47
CA GLY A 128 36.46 30.95 -35.42
C GLY A 128 36.84 29.81 -36.36
N ILE A 129 37.08 28.62 -35.80
CA ILE A 129 37.41 27.41 -36.57
C ILE A 129 36.29 27.06 -37.55
N ASN A 130 35.04 27.01 -37.08
CA ASN A 130 33.89 26.67 -37.93
C ASN A 130 33.73 27.67 -39.07
N LYS A 131 33.82 28.97 -38.79
CA LYS A 131 33.62 29.99 -39.82
C LYS A 131 34.72 29.98 -40.89
N VAL A 132 35.97 29.74 -40.50
CA VAL A 132 37.06 29.60 -41.48
C VAL A 132 36.90 28.28 -42.25
N GLY A 133 36.55 27.19 -41.57
CA GLY A 133 36.23 25.91 -42.20
C GLY A 133 35.11 26.02 -43.23
N ASP A 134 34.02 26.71 -42.91
CA ASP A 134 32.88 26.94 -43.80
C ASP A 134 33.29 27.72 -45.05
N MET A 135 34.11 28.76 -44.89
CA MET A 135 34.60 29.56 -46.03
C MET A 135 35.56 28.75 -46.91
N LEU A 136 36.41 27.92 -46.32
CA LEU A 136 37.27 27.00 -47.07
C LEU A 136 36.46 25.92 -47.80
N GLY A 137 35.42 25.36 -47.16
CA GLY A 137 34.53 24.40 -47.79
C GLY A 137 33.77 25.00 -48.97
N LYS A 138 33.18 26.19 -48.78
CA LYS A 138 32.44 26.93 -49.82
C LYS A 138 33.31 27.26 -51.03
N HIS A 139 34.58 27.62 -50.81
CA HIS A 139 35.52 28.00 -51.87
C HIS A 139 36.53 26.89 -52.20
N SER A 140 36.25 25.64 -51.81
CA SER A 140 37.19 24.52 -51.90
C SER A 140 37.72 24.29 -53.31
N ARG A 141 36.84 24.18 -54.31
CA ARG A 141 37.24 23.95 -55.71
C ARG A 141 38.18 25.03 -56.24
N VAL A 142 37.94 26.27 -55.85
CA VAL A 142 38.72 27.43 -56.24
C VAL A 142 40.08 27.40 -55.53
N ILE A 143 40.09 27.27 -54.22
CA ILE A 143 41.32 27.29 -53.43
C ILE A 143 42.21 26.08 -53.72
N HIS A 144 41.65 24.90 -53.98
CA HIS A 144 42.42 23.72 -54.38
C HIS A 144 43.06 23.84 -55.75
N THR A 145 42.39 24.45 -56.73
CA THR A 145 42.95 24.62 -58.09
C THR A 145 44.04 25.69 -58.14
N PHE A 146 43.95 26.73 -57.31
CA PHE A 146 44.84 27.91 -57.40
C PHE A 146 45.89 28.03 -56.32
N ALA A 147 45.57 27.51 -55.15
CA ALA A 147 46.30 27.73 -53.92
C ALA A 147 46.46 26.39 -53.19
N GLU A 148 46.71 25.30 -53.94
CA GLU A 148 46.70 23.93 -53.42
C GLU A 148 47.58 23.77 -52.17
N LYS A 149 48.78 24.38 -52.18
CA LYS A 149 49.72 24.39 -51.06
C LYS A 149 49.12 25.03 -49.80
N TYR A 150 48.38 26.12 -49.95
CA TYR A 150 47.72 26.81 -48.85
C TYR A 150 46.46 26.08 -48.41
N SER A 151 45.71 25.51 -49.34
CA SER A 151 44.51 24.71 -49.04
C SER A 151 44.86 23.55 -48.12
N LYS A 152 45.88 22.75 -48.49
CA LYS A 152 46.32 21.60 -47.69
C LYS A 152 46.79 22.04 -46.29
N LYS A 153 47.56 23.14 -46.22
CA LYS A 153 48.07 23.66 -44.95
C LYS A 153 46.95 24.18 -44.03
N LEU A 154 46.03 25.00 -44.56
CA LEU A 154 44.88 25.51 -43.81
C LEU A 154 43.97 24.38 -43.31
N THR A 155 43.71 23.36 -44.15
CA THR A 155 42.91 22.21 -43.73
C THR A 155 43.58 21.42 -42.60
N ASN A 156 44.89 21.18 -42.69
CA ASN A 156 45.63 20.48 -41.64
C ASN A 156 45.67 21.29 -40.33
N ASP A 157 45.99 22.58 -40.40
CA ASP A 157 46.07 23.44 -39.22
C ASP A 157 44.70 23.60 -38.53
N LEU A 158 43.60 23.70 -39.29
CA LEU A 158 42.23 23.70 -38.74
C LEU A 158 41.85 22.36 -38.13
N LYS A 159 42.30 21.24 -38.72
CA LYS A 159 42.07 19.91 -38.14
C LYS A 159 42.77 19.80 -36.79
N ASP A 160 44.02 20.22 -36.68
CA ASP A 160 44.78 20.21 -35.43
C ASP A 160 44.11 21.08 -34.36
N LEU A 161 43.63 22.27 -34.74
CA LEU A 161 42.84 23.14 -33.87
C LEU A 161 41.54 22.47 -33.38
N THR A 162 40.85 21.76 -34.28
CA THR A 162 39.60 21.04 -33.96
C THR A 162 39.87 19.89 -33.00
N ASP A 163 40.91 19.08 -33.24
CA ASP A 163 41.27 17.95 -32.37
C ASP A 163 41.76 18.44 -30.99
N ASN A 164 42.43 19.59 -30.93
CA ASN A 164 42.77 20.23 -29.66
C ASN A 164 41.53 20.73 -28.90
N LEU A 165 40.49 21.20 -29.59
CA LEU A 165 39.22 21.58 -28.94
C LEU A 165 38.41 20.39 -28.45
N LYS A 166 38.48 19.23 -29.11
CA LYS A 166 37.85 18.01 -28.59
C LYS A 166 38.39 17.62 -27.21
N GLN A 167 39.70 17.79 -26.98
CA GLN A 167 40.28 17.59 -25.65
C GLN A 167 39.68 18.56 -24.62
N VAL A 168 39.38 19.80 -25.01
CA VAL A 168 38.69 20.76 -24.13
C VAL A 168 37.27 20.29 -23.80
N ASP A 169 36.56 19.72 -24.77
CA ASP A 169 35.24 19.12 -24.55
C ASP A 169 35.30 17.95 -23.57
N GLU A 170 36.23 17.02 -23.78
CA GLU A 170 36.43 15.86 -22.88
C GLU A 170 36.72 16.29 -21.44
N LEU A 171 37.53 17.33 -21.25
CA LEU A 171 37.82 17.88 -19.91
C LEU A 171 36.59 18.51 -19.25
N ILE A 172 35.78 19.24 -20.02
CA ILE A 172 34.51 19.81 -19.52
C ILE A 172 33.53 18.71 -19.15
N ASP A 173 33.40 17.68 -19.99
CA ASP A 173 32.48 16.56 -19.76
C ASP A 173 32.90 15.74 -18.51
N ASN A 174 34.20 15.52 -18.32
CA ASN A 174 34.73 14.87 -17.11
C ASN A 174 34.45 15.69 -15.83
N PHE A 175 34.55 17.02 -15.91
CA PHE A 175 34.18 17.89 -14.80
C PHE A 175 32.67 17.82 -14.51
N ALA A 176 31.83 17.89 -15.55
CA ALA A 176 30.38 17.77 -15.40
C ALA A 176 29.97 16.41 -14.80
N ALA A 177 30.65 15.32 -15.18
CA ALA A 177 30.46 14.01 -14.56
C ALA A 177 30.74 14.04 -13.04
N THR A 178 31.78 14.75 -12.61
CA THR A 178 32.07 14.95 -11.18
C THR A 178 30.93 15.68 -10.47
N GLU A 179 30.43 16.78 -11.05
CA GLU A 179 29.31 17.54 -10.46
C GLU A 179 28.03 16.70 -10.34
N ASN A 180 27.73 15.89 -11.36
CA ASN A 180 26.59 14.97 -11.34
C ASN A 180 26.72 13.90 -10.26
N SER A 181 27.91 13.34 -10.04
CA SER A 181 28.14 12.37 -8.98
C SER A 181 28.01 13.00 -7.59
N VAL A 182 28.49 14.22 -7.39
CA VAL A 182 28.28 14.99 -6.14
C VAL A 182 26.80 15.25 -5.90
N GLN A 183 26.03 15.61 -6.93
CA GLN A 183 24.58 15.76 -6.82
C GLN A 183 23.89 14.45 -6.44
N THR A 184 24.34 13.33 -7.02
CA THR A 184 23.82 11.98 -6.72
C THR A 184 24.08 11.62 -5.25
N ILE A 185 25.28 11.86 -4.73
CA ILE A 185 25.61 11.64 -3.31
C ILE A 185 24.71 12.49 -2.40
N ASN A 186 24.51 13.77 -2.71
CA ASN A 186 23.61 14.63 -1.95
C ASN A 186 22.16 14.09 -1.93
N GLN A 187 21.67 13.59 -3.06
CA GLN A 187 20.34 12.96 -3.12
C GLN A 187 20.25 11.70 -2.26
N LEU A 188 21.30 10.87 -2.26
CA LEU A 188 21.38 9.68 -1.41
C LEU A 188 21.38 10.05 0.08
N LEU A 189 22.15 11.07 0.49
CA LEU A 189 22.15 11.60 1.86
C LEU A 189 20.75 12.04 2.29
N SER A 190 20.09 12.86 1.47
CA SER A 190 18.70 13.28 1.75
C SER A 190 17.72 12.11 1.77
N SER A 191 17.91 11.08 0.94
CA SER A 191 17.07 9.88 0.93
C SER A 191 17.21 9.08 2.24
N ARG A 192 18.44 9.01 2.79
CA ARG A 192 18.73 8.38 4.07
C ARG A 192 18.04 9.10 5.21
N GLU A 193 18.14 10.44 5.25
CA GLU A 193 17.47 11.26 6.27
C GLU A 193 15.95 11.07 6.26
N LYS A 194 15.33 11.10 5.08
CA LYS A 194 13.89 10.83 4.93
C LYS A 194 13.50 9.43 5.39
N THR A 195 14.36 8.43 5.12
CA THR A 195 14.14 7.05 5.56
C THR A 195 14.17 6.96 7.08
N LEU A 196 15.14 7.62 7.73
CA LEU A 196 15.23 7.68 9.20
C LEU A 196 14.04 8.42 9.83
N GLU A 197 13.60 9.53 9.24
CA GLU A 197 12.42 10.25 9.70
C GLU A 197 11.15 9.38 9.61
N LYS A 198 11.01 8.62 8.50
CA LYS A 198 9.90 7.66 8.32
C LYS A 198 9.93 6.56 9.37
N ILE A 199 11.09 5.96 9.63
CA ILE A 199 11.29 4.95 10.69
C ILE A 199 10.89 5.52 12.06
N SER A 200 11.36 6.72 12.39
CA SER A 200 11.04 7.37 13.67
C SER A 200 9.53 7.57 13.86
N LYS A 201 8.82 8.07 12.83
CA LYS A 201 7.36 8.24 12.86
C LYS A 201 6.62 6.91 12.99
N GLN A 202 7.08 5.87 12.29
CA GLN A 202 6.48 4.53 12.38
C GLN A 202 6.69 3.92 13.76
N ASN A 203 7.86 4.05 14.37
CA ASN A 203 8.15 3.56 15.72
C ASN A 203 7.23 4.21 16.76
N LEU A 204 7.00 5.53 16.69
CA LEU A 204 6.02 6.20 17.57
C LEU A 204 4.63 5.58 17.42
N ARG A 205 4.21 5.29 16.19
CA ARG A 205 2.90 4.68 15.93
C ARG A 205 2.80 3.23 16.41
N ILE A 206 3.89 2.48 16.30
CA ILE A 206 4.04 1.12 16.85
C ILE A 206 3.85 1.16 18.37
N ASP A 207 4.50 2.09 19.06
CA ASP A 207 4.42 2.23 20.51
C ASP A 207 3.00 2.62 20.97
N GLU A 208 2.35 3.56 20.27
CA GLU A 208 0.95 3.91 20.51
C GLU A 208 0.01 2.70 20.37
N LEU A 209 0.18 1.90 19.31
CA LEU A 209 -0.63 0.71 19.09
C LEU A 209 -0.38 -0.35 20.16
N LYS A 210 0.88 -0.58 20.56
CA LYS A 210 1.24 -1.49 21.65
C LYS A 210 0.57 -1.07 22.97
N PHE A 211 0.60 0.22 23.28
CA PHE A 211 -0.08 0.77 24.45
C PHE A 211 -1.60 0.54 24.40
N MET A 212 -2.25 0.89 23.29
CA MET A 212 -3.69 0.67 23.09
C MET A 212 -4.09 -0.80 23.22
N ILE A 213 -3.30 -1.72 22.65
CA ILE A 213 -3.53 -3.16 22.75
C ILE A 213 -3.42 -3.60 24.21
N ASN A 214 -2.42 -3.13 24.96
CA ASN A 214 -2.26 -3.46 26.36
C ASN A 214 -3.46 -2.98 27.21
N GLU A 215 -3.91 -1.73 27.02
CA GLU A 215 -5.09 -1.21 27.72
C GLU A 215 -6.36 -2.02 27.43
N LYS A 216 -6.56 -2.43 26.17
CA LYS A 216 -7.70 -3.27 25.79
C LYS A 216 -7.60 -4.67 26.38
N ASN A 217 -6.40 -5.26 26.43
CA ASN A 217 -6.18 -6.56 27.07
C ASN A 217 -6.57 -6.53 28.56
N GLU A 218 -6.20 -5.47 29.29
CA GLU A 218 -6.62 -5.31 30.68
C GLU A 218 -8.16 -5.20 30.83
N LYS A 219 -8.82 -4.48 29.91
CA LYS A 219 -10.30 -4.38 29.89
C LYS A 219 -10.95 -5.74 29.60
N ILE A 220 -10.41 -6.49 28.64
CA ILE A 220 -10.88 -7.85 28.31
C ILE A 220 -10.75 -8.78 29.51
N LEU A 221 -9.64 -8.72 30.26
CA LEU A 221 -9.48 -9.52 31.47
C LEU A 221 -10.55 -9.20 32.53
N LYS A 222 -10.85 -7.92 32.73
CA LYS A 222 -11.93 -7.48 33.65
C LYS A 222 -13.30 -7.99 33.19
N LEU A 223 -13.63 -7.84 31.91
CA LEU A 223 -14.89 -8.33 31.33
C LEU A 223 -15.02 -9.86 31.41
N LYS A 224 -13.93 -10.60 31.14
CA LYS A 224 -13.92 -12.07 31.28
C LYS A 224 -14.19 -12.50 32.72
N ASN A 225 -13.61 -11.81 33.70
CA ASN A 225 -13.88 -12.09 35.10
C ASN A 225 -15.33 -11.76 35.48
N GLU A 226 -15.86 -10.60 35.06
CA GLU A 226 -17.26 -10.21 35.29
C GLU A 226 -18.25 -11.23 34.72
N ILE A 227 -18.06 -11.65 33.46
CA ILE A 227 -18.88 -12.68 32.81
C ILE A 227 -18.81 -13.99 33.60
N ASN A 228 -17.61 -14.40 34.02
CA ASN A 228 -17.42 -15.64 34.77
C ASN A 228 -18.08 -15.59 36.16
N GLU A 229 -18.04 -14.44 36.84
CA GLU A 229 -18.75 -14.24 38.12
C GLU A 229 -20.27 -14.35 37.93
N ILE A 230 -20.82 -13.71 36.90
CA ILE A 230 -22.25 -13.80 36.56
C ILE A 230 -22.64 -15.26 36.26
N GLN A 231 -21.88 -15.95 35.41
CA GLN A 231 -22.17 -17.32 34.98
C GLN A 231 -22.03 -18.35 36.11
N ASN A 232 -21.17 -18.11 37.09
CA ASN A 232 -21.03 -18.98 38.26
C ASN A 232 -22.06 -18.69 39.36
N SER A 233 -22.75 -17.55 39.29
CA SER A 233 -23.75 -17.16 40.27
C SER A 233 -24.90 -18.18 40.35
N SER A 234 -25.44 -18.36 41.55
CA SER A 234 -26.65 -19.18 41.75
C SER A 234 -27.84 -18.65 40.95
N ARG A 235 -27.96 -17.33 40.82
CA ARG A 235 -29.02 -16.68 40.02
C ARG A 235 -28.97 -17.07 38.55
N TYR A 236 -27.79 -17.06 37.93
CA TYR A 236 -27.65 -17.48 36.53
C TYR A 236 -27.95 -18.97 36.35
N LYS A 237 -27.45 -19.83 37.23
CA LYS A 237 -27.75 -21.27 37.19
C LYS A 237 -29.25 -21.54 37.30
N SER A 238 -29.93 -20.85 38.21
CA SER A 238 -31.39 -20.91 38.33
C SER A 238 -32.10 -20.40 37.09
N HIS A 239 -31.64 -19.30 36.49
CA HIS A 239 -32.20 -18.77 35.24
C HIS A 239 -32.11 -19.80 34.10
N VAL A 240 -30.95 -20.45 33.93
CA VAL A 240 -30.74 -21.50 32.92
C VAL A 240 -31.64 -22.71 33.18
N ASP A 241 -31.74 -23.16 34.43
CA ASP A 241 -32.61 -24.28 34.81
C ASP A 241 -34.09 -23.95 34.53
N ILE A 242 -34.59 -22.80 34.98
CA ILE A 242 -35.96 -22.34 34.72
C ILE A 242 -36.25 -22.24 33.22
N LYS A 243 -35.30 -21.72 32.43
CA LYS A 243 -35.43 -21.64 30.97
C LYS A 243 -35.55 -23.04 30.34
N SER A 244 -34.79 -24.02 30.83
CA SER A 244 -34.88 -25.41 30.38
C SER A 244 -36.20 -26.07 30.79
N GLN A 245 -36.69 -25.79 32.00
CA GLN A 245 -37.98 -26.25 32.48
C GLN A 245 -39.11 -25.69 31.60
N LEU A 246 -39.12 -24.38 31.33
CA LEU A 246 -40.12 -23.75 30.46
C LEU A 246 -40.15 -24.37 29.05
N SER A 247 -39.01 -24.73 28.47
CA SER A 247 -38.98 -25.44 27.18
C SER A 247 -39.70 -26.79 27.22
N ASN A 248 -39.76 -27.46 28.38
CA ASN A 248 -40.54 -28.68 28.54
C ASN A 248 -42.04 -28.42 28.73
N TYR A 249 -42.42 -27.23 29.24
CA TYR A 249 -43.83 -26.86 29.44
C TYR A 249 -44.58 -26.74 28.12
N ASP A 250 -43.92 -26.31 27.04
CA ASP A 250 -44.56 -26.27 25.71
C ASP A 250 -45.03 -27.67 25.28
N SER A 251 -44.25 -28.71 25.60
CA SER A 251 -44.64 -30.09 25.31
C SER A 251 -45.74 -30.62 26.24
N GLU A 252 -45.78 -30.15 27.48
CA GLU A 252 -46.81 -30.51 28.46
C GLU A 252 -48.15 -29.84 28.13
N GLU A 253 -48.14 -28.59 27.67
CA GLU A 253 -49.33 -27.87 27.20
C GLU A 253 -50.01 -28.60 26.04
N ILE A 254 -49.21 -29.06 25.06
CA ILE A 254 -49.72 -29.83 23.91
C ILE A 254 -50.40 -31.12 24.37
N LYS A 255 -49.85 -31.81 25.38
CA LYS A 255 -50.44 -33.03 25.94
C LYS A 255 -51.75 -32.74 26.68
N ILE A 256 -51.81 -31.66 27.47
CA ILE A 256 -53.04 -31.26 28.16
C ILE A 256 -54.11 -30.88 27.14
N ARG A 257 -53.76 -30.11 26.10
CA ARG A 257 -54.66 -29.76 24.99
C ARG A 257 -55.21 -31.02 24.29
N HIS A 258 -54.33 -31.94 23.88
CA HIS A 258 -54.76 -33.20 23.27
C HIS A 258 -55.68 -34.03 24.17
N ASN A 259 -55.34 -34.16 25.46
CA ASN A 259 -56.17 -34.92 26.39
C ASN A 259 -57.56 -34.30 26.55
N ILE A 260 -57.65 -32.97 26.62
CA ILE A 260 -58.94 -32.28 26.67
C ILE A 260 -59.69 -32.47 25.34
N ASP A 261 -59.04 -32.31 24.20
CA ASP A 261 -59.66 -32.49 22.90
C ASP A 261 -60.21 -33.93 22.74
N ASP A 262 -59.42 -34.94 23.13
CA ASP A 262 -59.78 -36.36 23.11
C ASP A 262 -61.03 -36.63 23.95
N GLU A 263 -61.11 -36.09 25.16
CA GLU A 263 -62.30 -36.20 26.01
C GLU A 263 -63.53 -35.57 25.32
N PHE A 264 -63.37 -34.38 24.74
CA PHE A 264 -64.47 -33.69 24.06
C PHE A 264 -64.87 -34.34 22.72
N THR A 265 -64.02 -35.16 22.09
CA THR A 265 -64.43 -35.93 20.90
C THR A 265 -65.62 -36.86 21.18
N LYS A 266 -65.73 -37.38 22.41
CA LYS A 266 -66.83 -38.26 22.87
C LYS A 266 -68.20 -37.60 22.71
N ILE A 267 -68.25 -36.26 22.80
CA ILE A 267 -69.48 -35.46 22.70
C ILE A 267 -69.51 -34.53 21.47
N SER A 268 -68.54 -34.63 20.56
CA SER A 268 -68.42 -33.77 19.37
C SER A 268 -69.69 -33.73 18.51
N ARG A 269 -70.35 -34.87 18.31
CA ARG A 269 -71.58 -34.97 17.49
C ARG A 269 -72.79 -34.27 18.13
N PRO A 270 -73.19 -34.58 19.38
CA PRO A 270 -74.27 -33.86 20.03
C PRO A 270 -73.95 -32.38 20.21
N LEU A 271 -72.71 -32.04 20.56
CA LEU A 271 -72.27 -30.64 20.74
C LEU A 271 -72.34 -29.86 19.42
N GLY A 272 -71.80 -30.40 18.33
CA GLY A 272 -71.84 -29.78 17.00
C GLY A 272 -73.26 -29.65 16.43
N LYS A 273 -74.15 -30.61 16.69
CA LYS A 273 -75.56 -30.48 16.32
C LYS A 273 -76.27 -29.42 17.15
N PHE A 274 -75.97 -29.34 18.45
CA PHE A 274 -76.55 -28.34 19.34
C PHE A 274 -76.17 -26.91 18.92
N VAL A 275 -74.94 -26.65 18.46
CA VAL A 275 -74.51 -25.34 17.91
C VAL A 275 -75.44 -24.79 16.83
N HIS A 276 -76.06 -25.65 16.01
CA HIS A 276 -76.90 -25.25 14.88
C HIS A 276 -78.39 -25.08 15.21
N ILE A 277 -78.84 -25.56 16.37
CA ILE A 277 -80.26 -25.70 16.71
C ILE A 277 -80.62 -24.84 17.94
N SER A 278 -79.61 -24.48 18.73
CA SER A 278 -79.74 -23.61 19.89
C SER A 278 -80.15 -22.17 19.47
N SER A 279 -81.27 -21.69 20.04
CA SER A 279 -81.73 -20.30 19.99
C SER A 279 -81.23 -19.47 21.17
N HIS A 280 -80.12 -19.89 21.79
CA HIS A 280 -79.50 -19.19 22.92
C HIS A 280 -78.89 -17.85 22.50
N ASP A 281 -78.53 -17.02 23.48
CA ASP A 281 -77.82 -15.77 23.23
C ASP A 281 -76.49 -15.99 22.48
N LYS A 282 -75.95 -14.89 21.96
CA LYS A 282 -74.71 -14.92 21.16
C LYS A 282 -73.53 -15.50 21.95
N GLU A 283 -73.45 -15.24 23.26
CA GLU A 283 -72.33 -15.66 24.12
C GLU A 283 -72.31 -17.17 24.34
N LEU A 284 -73.46 -17.77 24.63
CA LEU A 284 -73.59 -19.23 24.77
C LEU A 284 -73.36 -19.96 23.45
N LYS A 285 -73.78 -19.37 22.33
CA LYS A 285 -73.51 -19.93 20.99
C LYS A 285 -72.02 -19.92 20.67
N ASP A 286 -71.33 -18.83 20.96
CA ASP A 286 -69.88 -18.70 20.77
C ASP A 286 -69.11 -19.64 21.72
N LEU A 287 -69.54 -19.77 22.98
CA LEU A 287 -68.97 -20.73 23.94
C LEU A 287 -69.16 -22.19 23.48
N THR A 288 -70.35 -22.55 22.99
CA THR A 288 -70.62 -23.89 22.46
C THR A 288 -69.76 -24.20 21.23
N ALA A 289 -69.58 -23.24 20.32
CA ALA A 289 -68.74 -23.40 19.14
C ALA A 289 -67.25 -23.59 19.50
N LYS A 290 -66.77 -22.87 20.53
CA LYS A 290 -65.40 -23.04 21.04
C LYS A 290 -65.21 -24.36 21.78
N LEU A 291 -66.18 -24.82 22.59
CA LEU A 291 -66.14 -26.16 23.19
C LEU A 291 -66.06 -27.27 22.13
N ALA A 292 -66.60 -27.03 20.92
CA ALA A 292 -66.58 -27.98 19.82
C ALA A 292 -65.24 -28.02 19.06
N SER A 293 -64.47 -26.93 19.09
CA SER A 293 -63.30 -26.72 18.23
C SER A 293 -62.00 -26.62 19.02
N THR A 294 -61.98 -25.85 20.11
CA THR A 294 -60.83 -25.69 21.00
C THR A 294 -61.28 -25.68 22.48
N PRO A 295 -61.76 -26.81 23.01
CA PRO A 295 -62.28 -26.91 24.38
C PRO A 295 -61.29 -26.45 25.46
N TYR A 296 -59.98 -26.64 25.25
CA TYR A 296 -58.95 -26.13 26.18
C TYR A 296 -59.08 -24.62 26.41
N ASP A 297 -59.37 -23.83 25.38
CA ASP A 297 -59.32 -22.35 25.45
C ASP A 297 -60.48 -21.76 26.26
N VAL A 298 -61.57 -22.50 26.42
CA VAL A 298 -62.79 -22.06 27.12
C VAL A 298 -63.07 -22.79 28.43
N LEU A 299 -62.25 -23.80 28.77
CA LEU A 299 -62.29 -24.44 30.08
C LEU A 299 -61.61 -23.54 31.12
N ASP A 300 -62.40 -22.74 31.83
CA ASP A 300 -61.98 -21.91 32.96
C ASP A 300 -63.10 -21.83 34.00
N ILE A 301 -62.78 -21.35 35.20
CA ILE A 301 -63.74 -21.24 36.32
C ILE A 301 -64.96 -20.39 35.95
N ASP A 302 -64.75 -19.28 35.23
CA ASP A 302 -65.82 -18.33 34.89
C ASP A 302 -66.85 -18.97 33.94
N ASN A 303 -66.40 -19.83 33.03
CA ASN A 303 -67.24 -20.52 32.06
C ASN A 303 -67.89 -21.80 32.61
N ILE A 304 -67.53 -22.31 33.80
CA ILE A 304 -68.07 -23.58 34.35
C ILE A 304 -69.60 -23.63 34.31
N SER A 305 -70.25 -22.56 34.77
CA SER A 305 -71.72 -22.49 34.82
C SER A 305 -72.33 -22.56 33.42
N GLY A 306 -71.77 -21.78 32.48
CA GLY A 306 -72.18 -21.79 31.08
C GLY A 306 -71.99 -23.16 30.41
N ILE A 307 -70.83 -23.80 30.62
CA ILE A 307 -70.54 -25.12 30.06
C ILE A 307 -71.49 -26.18 30.63
N LYS A 308 -71.75 -26.18 31.95
CA LYS A 308 -72.71 -27.12 32.56
C LYS A 308 -74.12 -26.94 32.00
N ASN A 309 -74.56 -25.69 31.82
CA ASN A 309 -75.86 -25.37 31.23
C ASN A 309 -75.95 -25.86 29.78
N ILE A 310 -74.87 -25.73 28.99
CA ILE A 310 -74.79 -26.27 27.63
C ILE A 310 -74.93 -27.80 27.64
N LEU A 311 -74.20 -28.49 28.51
CA LEU A 311 -74.27 -29.95 28.60
C LEU A 311 -75.66 -30.44 29.04
N ASP A 312 -76.31 -29.77 30.00
CA ASP A 312 -77.69 -30.09 30.42
C ASP A 312 -78.71 -29.84 29.31
N SER A 313 -78.52 -28.77 28.55
CA SER A 313 -79.36 -28.45 27.39
C SER A 313 -79.18 -29.46 26.26
N ILE A 314 -77.98 -30.01 26.09
CA ILE A 314 -77.72 -31.10 25.14
C ILE A 314 -78.47 -32.37 25.57
N VAL A 315 -78.44 -32.74 26.85
CA VAL A 315 -79.20 -33.91 27.35
C VAL A 315 -80.70 -33.72 27.11
N THR A 316 -81.23 -32.55 27.45
CA THR A 316 -82.63 -32.17 27.18
C THR A 316 -82.96 -32.18 25.68
N GLY A 317 -82.01 -31.75 24.86
CA GLY A 317 -82.11 -31.76 23.41
C GLY A 317 -82.16 -33.18 22.83
N ILE A 318 -81.39 -34.11 23.39
CA ILE A 318 -81.42 -35.54 23.02
C ILE A 318 -82.77 -36.15 23.45
N ASP A 319 -83.26 -35.82 24.64
CA ASP A 319 -84.54 -36.31 25.17
C ASP A 319 -85.75 -35.85 24.34
N SER A 320 -85.75 -34.58 23.93
CA SER A 320 -86.81 -34.00 23.09
C SER A 320 -86.71 -34.40 21.62
N GLY A 321 -85.65 -35.10 21.20
CA GLY A 321 -85.38 -35.43 19.81
C GLY A 321 -84.88 -34.25 18.95
N SER A 322 -84.67 -33.07 19.55
CA SER A 322 -84.15 -31.89 18.85
C SER A 322 -82.66 -32.01 18.52
N VAL A 323 -81.88 -32.79 19.28
CA VAL A 323 -80.47 -33.12 19.00
C VAL A 323 -80.36 -34.57 18.52
N SER A 324 -80.10 -34.74 17.23
CA SER A 324 -80.02 -36.07 16.61
C SER A 324 -78.66 -36.76 16.88
N VAL A 325 -78.71 -37.85 17.64
CA VAL A 325 -77.57 -38.73 17.95
C VAL A 325 -77.82 -40.16 17.47
N LYS A 326 -76.76 -40.96 17.29
CA LYS A 326 -76.87 -42.35 16.83
C LYS A 326 -77.39 -43.30 17.92
N ASP A 327 -76.94 -43.09 19.15
CA ASP A 327 -77.29 -43.87 20.33
C ASP A 327 -77.59 -42.88 21.46
N THR A 328 -78.85 -42.84 21.87
CA THR A 328 -79.37 -41.88 22.84
C THR A 328 -78.84 -42.15 24.24
N SER A 329 -78.75 -43.42 24.66
CA SER A 329 -78.21 -43.79 25.98
C SER A 329 -76.74 -43.44 26.05
N LYS A 330 -75.95 -43.95 25.10
CA LYS A 330 -74.49 -43.74 25.08
C LYS A 330 -74.09 -42.27 25.00
N SER A 331 -74.81 -41.47 24.22
CA SER A 331 -74.50 -40.03 24.11
C SER A 331 -74.79 -39.28 25.41
N LYS A 332 -75.84 -39.64 26.15
CA LYS A 332 -76.13 -39.04 27.46
C LYS A 332 -75.10 -39.44 28.50
N ASP A 333 -74.69 -40.70 28.50
CA ASP A 333 -73.65 -41.20 29.40
C ASP A 333 -72.33 -40.47 29.16
N SER A 334 -71.92 -40.29 27.90
CA SER A 334 -70.74 -39.51 27.54
C SER A 334 -70.85 -38.03 27.92
N VAL A 335 -72.03 -37.41 27.80
CA VAL A 335 -72.25 -36.02 28.25
C VAL A 335 -72.16 -35.91 29.77
N ALA A 336 -72.72 -36.86 30.51
CA ALA A 336 -72.63 -36.91 31.97
C ALA A 336 -71.18 -37.16 32.44
N GLU A 337 -70.43 -38.03 31.77
CA GLU A 337 -69.02 -38.29 32.01
C GLU A 337 -68.18 -37.01 31.86
N ILE A 338 -68.32 -36.30 30.74
CA ILE A 338 -67.62 -35.02 30.51
C ILE A 338 -68.04 -33.97 31.53
N LYS A 339 -69.34 -33.87 31.86
CA LYS A 339 -69.84 -32.94 32.87
C LYS A 339 -69.16 -33.13 34.23
N ASN A 340 -68.88 -34.38 34.60
CA ASN A 340 -68.18 -34.74 35.83
C ASN A 340 -66.66 -34.52 35.75
N LEU A 341 -66.07 -34.63 34.56
CA LEU A 341 -64.63 -34.40 34.33
C LEU A 341 -64.25 -32.91 34.25
N ILE A 342 -65.17 -32.02 33.87
CA ILE A 342 -64.91 -30.56 33.72
C ILE A 342 -64.12 -29.95 34.89
N PRO A 343 -64.53 -30.12 36.18
CA PRO A 343 -63.79 -29.54 37.28
C PRO A 343 -62.34 -30.02 37.36
N SER A 344 -62.10 -31.30 37.04
CA SER A 344 -60.75 -31.87 37.00
C SER A 344 -59.93 -31.28 35.85
N LEU A 345 -60.51 -31.17 34.65
CA LEU A 345 -59.81 -30.61 33.49
C LEU A 345 -59.43 -29.13 33.71
N ILE A 346 -60.33 -28.34 34.31
CA ILE A 346 -60.06 -26.95 34.68
C ILE A 346 -58.96 -26.87 35.74
N THR A 347 -59.02 -27.70 36.79
CA THR A 347 -57.98 -27.74 37.83
C THR A 347 -56.61 -28.10 37.24
N THR A 348 -56.55 -29.04 36.30
CA THR A 348 -55.31 -29.42 35.60
C THR A 348 -54.75 -28.25 34.80
N LYS A 349 -55.59 -27.56 34.01
CA LYS A 349 -55.19 -26.37 33.23
C LYS A 349 -54.71 -25.24 34.14
N GLU A 350 -55.46 -24.88 35.17
CA GLU A 350 -55.11 -23.78 36.07
C GLU A 350 -53.79 -24.03 36.82
N LYS A 351 -53.58 -25.27 37.28
CA LYS A 351 -52.32 -25.65 37.93
C LYS A 351 -51.13 -25.52 36.96
N PHE A 352 -51.33 -25.90 35.70
CA PHE A 352 -50.32 -25.76 34.65
C PHE A 352 -50.01 -24.29 34.36
N GLU A 353 -51.04 -23.48 34.07
CA GLU A 353 -50.90 -22.05 33.73
C GLU A 353 -50.30 -21.24 34.89
N THR A 354 -50.72 -21.50 36.14
CA THR A 354 -50.19 -20.83 37.33
C THR A 354 -48.69 -21.11 37.49
N LYS A 355 -48.29 -22.38 37.32
CA LYS A 355 -46.89 -22.78 37.46
C LYS A 355 -46.03 -22.23 36.31
N LYS A 356 -46.56 -22.20 35.08
CA LYS A 356 -45.93 -21.54 33.93
C LYS A 356 -45.70 -20.05 34.19
N LEU A 357 -46.70 -19.35 34.74
CA LEU A 357 -46.62 -17.94 35.09
C LEU A 357 -45.62 -17.66 36.23
N GLU A 358 -45.56 -18.51 37.26
CA GLU A 358 -44.54 -18.42 38.32
C GLU A 358 -43.12 -18.59 37.77
N LEU A 359 -42.90 -19.53 36.86
CA LEU A 359 -41.61 -19.74 36.20
C LEU A 359 -41.22 -18.54 35.34
N HIS A 360 -42.16 -17.95 34.59
CA HIS A 360 -41.91 -16.73 33.82
C HIS A 360 -41.50 -15.54 34.71
N LYS A 361 -42.18 -15.32 35.83
CA LYS A 361 -41.81 -14.25 36.79
C LYS A 361 -40.38 -14.44 37.32
N LYS A 362 -40.04 -15.66 37.75
CA LYS A 362 -38.68 -15.98 38.22
C LYS A 362 -37.61 -15.83 37.14
N LEU A 363 -37.99 -15.95 35.86
CA LEU A 363 -37.09 -15.75 34.73
C LEU A 363 -36.74 -14.27 34.52
N GLU A 364 -37.71 -13.37 34.74
CA GLU A 364 -37.55 -11.90 34.63
C GLU A 364 -36.65 -11.31 35.72
N ASP A 365 -36.53 -11.98 36.88
CA ASP A 365 -35.70 -11.53 38.00
C ASP A 365 -34.18 -11.55 37.70
N PHE A 366 -33.76 -12.23 36.62
CA PHE A 366 -32.35 -12.26 36.21
C PHE A 366 -32.01 -11.08 35.28
N ASP A 367 -31.02 -10.29 35.66
CA ASP A 367 -30.49 -9.21 34.83
C ASP A 367 -29.65 -9.75 33.66
N SER A 368 -30.34 -10.22 32.62
CA SER A 368 -29.73 -10.67 31.38
C SER A 368 -29.06 -9.53 30.59
N LYS A 369 -29.43 -8.27 30.84
CA LYS A 369 -28.91 -7.13 30.09
C LYS A 369 -27.47 -6.83 30.45
N SER A 370 -27.09 -6.90 31.72
CA SER A 370 -25.69 -6.72 32.13
C SER A 370 -24.78 -7.77 31.52
N LEU A 371 -25.16 -9.05 31.58
CA LEU A 371 -24.42 -10.15 30.95
C LEU A 371 -24.26 -9.92 29.43
N GLN A 372 -25.35 -9.63 28.73
CA GLN A 372 -25.31 -9.38 27.29
C GLN A 372 -24.43 -8.17 26.94
N THR A 373 -24.46 -7.13 27.78
CA THR A 373 -23.63 -5.92 27.59
C THR A 373 -22.15 -6.24 27.77
N ALA A 374 -21.80 -7.01 28.81
CA ALA A 374 -20.43 -7.45 29.06
C ALA A 374 -19.91 -8.33 27.92
N GLU A 375 -20.70 -9.30 27.44
CA GLU A 375 -20.34 -10.17 26.31
C GLU A 375 -20.17 -9.39 25.00
N ASN A 376 -21.03 -8.42 24.73
CA ASN A 376 -20.93 -7.58 23.54
C ASN A 376 -19.69 -6.67 23.60
N ASN A 377 -19.42 -6.06 24.75
CA ASN A 377 -18.21 -5.27 24.96
C ASN A 377 -16.94 -6.12 24.81
N LEU A 378 -16.95 -7.35 25.33
CA LEU A 378 -15.84 -8.28 25.20
C LEU A 378 -15.55 -8.59 23.73
N LYS A 379 -16.58 -8.97 22.95
CA LYS A 379 -16.44 -9.24 21.52
C LYS A 379 -15.93 -8.03 20.74
N ARG A 380 -16.42 -6.83 21.07
CA ARG A 380 -15.94 -5.59 20.46
C ARG A 380 -14.46 -5.37 20.76
N ASP A 381 -14.05 -5.45 22.02
CA ASP A 381 -12.66 -5.19 22.40
C ASP A 381 -11.70 -6.25 21.82
N GLU A 382 -12.11 -7.52 21.74
CA GLU A 382 -11.35 -8.59 21.06
C GLU A 382 -11.19 -8.29 19.56
N SER A 383 -12.25 -7.83 18.89
CA SER A 383 -12.19 -7.41 17.48
C SER A 383 -11.27 -6.22 17.27
N ASP A 384 -11.33 -5.21 18.15
CA ASP A 384 -10.49 -4.02 18.07
C ASP A 384 -9.00 -4.37 18.26
N ILE A 385 -8.68 -5.33 19.14
CA ILE A 385 -7.31 -5.83 19.28
C ILE A 385 -6.85 -6.52 18.00
N LEU A 386 -7.70 -7.36 17.40
CA LEU A 386 -7.32 -8.07 16.18
C LEU A 386 -6.98 -7.10 15.03
N ASP A 387 -7.79 -6.04 14.86
CA ASP A 387 -7.50 -4.97 13.91
C ASP A 387 -6.20 -4.22 14.26
N ALA A 388 -6.03 -3.80 15.52
CA ALA A 388 -4.82 -3.11 15.96
C ALA A 388 -3.55 -3.95 15.80
N SER A 389 -3.60 -5.26 16.12
CA SER A 389 -2.48 -6.19 15.96
C SER A 389 -2.13 -6.41 14.49
N SER A 390 -3.12 -6.46 13.60
CA SER A 390 -2.86 -6.57 12.16
C SER A 390 -2.11 -5.35 11.62
N LYS A 391 -2.51 -4.14 12.04
CA LYS A 391 -1.84 -2.87 11.68
C LYS A 391 -0.45 -2.77 12.29
N LEU A 392 -0.31 -3.18 13.55
CA LEU A 392 0.98 -3.21 14.24
C LEU A 392 1.99 -4.04 13.45
N LYS A 393 1.60 -5.24 13.01
CA LYS A 393 2.46 -6.12 12.22
C LYS A 393 2.89 -5.47 10.89
N VAL A 394 1.95 -4.84 10.18
CA VAL A 394 2.28 -4.13 8.93
C VAL A 394 3.32 -3.04 9.18
N PHE A 395 3.17 -2.24 10.24
CA PHE A 395 4.16 -1.22 10.56
C PHE A 395 5.51 -1.78 11.00
N GLU A 396 5.54 -2.89 11.75
CA GLU A 396 6.77 -3.56 12.14
C GLU A 396 7.52 -4.12 10.91
N ASP A 397 6.80 -4.77 9.99
CA ASP A 397 7.35 -5.30 8.73
C ASP A 397 7.88 -4.16 7.83
N GLU A 398 7.11 -3.08 7.65
CA GLU A 398 7.57 -1.89 6.89
C GLU A 398 8.79 -1.22 7.51
N THR A 399 8.84 -1.13 8.84
CA THR A 399 9.99 -0.54 9.55
C THR A 399 11.24 -1.40 9.39
N LEU A 400 11.09 -2.72 9.40
CA LEU A 400 12.17 -3.68 9.16
C LEU A 400 12.73 -3.51 7.74
N ASP A 401 11.87 -3.44 6.73
CA ASP A 401 12.27 -3.24 5.34
C ASP A 401 13.03 -1.91 5.14
N LEU A 402 12.53 -0.82 5.73
CA LEU A 402 13.21 0.48 5.68
C LEU A 402 14.57 0.41 6.38
N THR A 403 14.66 -0.26 7.52
CA THR A 403 15.92 -0.44 8.26
C THR A 403 16.94 -1.23 7.43
N HIS A 404 16.50 -2.27 6.72
CA HIS A 404 17.36 -3.05 5.81
C HIS A 404 17.80 -2.28 4.57
N SER A 405 17.06 -1.24 4.17
CA SER A 405 17.45 -0.36 3.04
C SER A 405 18.60 0.60 3.39
N LEU A 406 18.77 0.98 4.66
CA LEU A 406 19.77 1.97 5.09
C LEU A 406 21.22 1.55 4.76
N PRO A 407 21.67 0.31 5.03
CA PRO A 407 23.00 -0.14 4.61
C PRO A 407 23.22 -0.07 3.10
N THR A 408 22.17 -0.31 2.30
CA THR A 408 22.26 -0.22 0.84
C THR A 408 22.51 1.21 0.39
N ILE A 409 21.81 2.18 1.00
CA ILE A 409 22.03 3.62 0.73
C ILE A 409 23.47 4.02 1.12
N LEU A 410 23.96 3.56 2.27
CA LEU A 410 25.34 3.83 2.70
C LEU A 410 26.37 3.27 1.73
N HIS A 411 26.20 2.02 1.30
CA HIS A 411 27.11 1.40 0.34
C HIS A 411 27.12 2.12 -1.02
N GLN A 412 25.96 2.61 -1.46
CA GLN A 412 25.87 3.45 -2.66
C GLN A 412 26.63 4.77 -2.48
N ILE A 413 26.53 5.41 -1.32
CA ILE A 413 27.30 6.63 -1.02
C ILE A 413 28.81 6.34 -1.05
N GLU A 414 29.26 5.26 -0.40
CA GLU A 414 30.67 4.84 -0.41
C GLU A 414 31.21 4.59 -1.83
N THR A 415 30.41 3.91 -2.65
CA THR A 415 30.76 3.61 -4.05
C THR A 415 30.90 4.91 -4.86
N ASN A 416 29.91 5.79 -4.77
CA ASN A 416 29.94 7.07 -5.50
C ASN A 416 31.07 7.99 -5.00
N LEU A 417 31.36 7.98 -3.70
CA LEU A 417 32.50 8.72 -3.14
C LEU A 417 33.82 8.19 -3.71
N LYS A 418 33.98 6.87 -3.78
CA LYS A 418 35.17 6.26 -4.39
C LYS A 418 35.33 6.64 -5.85
N ASP A 419 34.25 6.64 -6.62
CA ASP A 419 34.29 7.02 -8.03
C ASP A 419 34.70 8.50 -8.21
N VAL A 420 34.26 9.38 -7.32
CA VAL A 420 34.54 10.82 -7.38
C VAL A 420 35.94 11.17 -6.87
N THR A 421 36.36 10.61 -5.73
CA THR A 421 37.62 10.99 -5.07
C THR A 421 38.78 10.02 -5.33
N SER A 422 38.51 8.89 -5.97
CA SER A 422 39.46 7.77 -6.11
C SER A 422 39.94 7.18 -4.77
N THR A 423 39.28 7.52 -3.67
CA THR A 423 39.60 7.02 -2.31
C THR A 423 38.48 6.12 -1.83
N SER A 424 38.83 4.96 -1.26
CA SER A 424 37.81 4.08 -0.67
C SER A 424 37.46 4.57 0.72
N TYR A 425 36.17 4.76 1.00
CA TYR A 425 35.68 5.17 2.31
C TYR A 425 34.83 4.07 2.94
N THR A 426 34.83 4.06 4.27
CA THR A 426 33.86 3.32 5.08
C THR A 426 33.11 4.32 5.95
N ILE A 427 31.79 4.40 5.81
CA ILE A 427 30.99 5.34 6.58
C ILE A 427 30.73 4.75 7.96
N SER A 428 31.27 5.38 9.00
CA SER A 428 30.95 5.03 10.37
C SER A 428 29.49 5.40 10.64
N THR A 429 28.69 4.40 11.01
CA THR A 429 27.33 4.61 11.52
C THR A 429 27.32 4.91 13.01
N ASP A 430 28.49 4.94 13.67
CA ASP A 430 28.62 5.26 15.09
C ASP A 430 28.49 6.77 15.28
N SER A 431 27.23 7.21 15.28
CA SER A 431 26.78 8.46 15.90
C SER A 431 25.30 8.28 16.26
N GLN A 432 25.06 7.40 17.23
CA GLN A 432 23.92 7.46 18.15
C GLN A 432 24.32 6.96 19.52
#